data_AF-S5ZK63-F1
#
_entry.id   AF-S5ZK63-F1
#
_cell.length_a   1.000
_cell.length_b   1.000
_cell.length_c   1.000
_cell.angle_alpha   90.00
_cell.angle_beta   90.00
_cell.angle_gamma   90.00
#
_symmetry.space_group_name_H-M   'P 1'
#
loop_
_entity.id
_entity.type
_entity.pdbx_description
1 polymer ?
#
loop_
_entity_poly.entity_id
_entity_poly.type
_entity_poly.pdbx_seq_one_letter_code
_entity_poly.pdbx_strand_id
1 'polypeptide(L)'
;MNKILKMLAIAAIVSFVFSSCGTPPPAPPAEKPAPVMEDPKPEPEPAPAQEAAPMAEEPMDVPVKEYIVVAGDTLSQIALKFYGTREKAYYFPIIMTVTPGVIKHPDKLTPKMKLLIPDFELFMKHSASKEKSKPDFEKCIKIYEDEGRSGVAQSLRMRVQKF
;
A
#
# COMPACT_ATOMS: atom_id res chain seq x y z
N MET A 1 -37.52 10.02 -35.60
CA MET A 1 -38.00 8.87 -36.40
C MET A 1 -37.13 7.66 -36.07
N ASN A 2 -37.62 6.75 -35.21
CA ASN A 2 -38.11 5.40 -35.57
C ASN A 2 -36.93 4.39 -35.52
N LYS A 3 -36.85 3.39 -34.63
CA LYS A 3 -37.93 2.55 -34.08
C LYS A 3 -37.57 2.03 -32.68
N ILE A 4 -38.47 2.31 -31.75
CA ILE A 4 -38.74 1.49 -30.56
C ILE A 4 -39.48 0.25 -31.05
N LEU A 5 -39.02 -0.97 -30.73
CA LEU A 5 -39.93 -2.12 -30.63
C LEU A 5 -39.41 -3.21 -29.67
N LYS A 6 -39.97 -3.13 -28.48
CA LYS A 6 -40.25 -4.15 -27.45
C LYS A 6 -40.24 -5.62 -27.92
N MET A 7 -39.60 -6.48 -27.11
CA MET A 7 -40.01 -7.85 -26.73
C MET A 7 -39.30 -8.13 -25.39
N LEU A 8 -39.83 -7.79 -24.22
CA LEU A 8 -40.88 -8.42 -23.40
C LEU A 8 -40.88 -9.96 -23.30
N ALA A 9 -40.76 -10.41 -22.04
CA ALA A 9 -40.91 -11.77 -21.47
C ALA A 9 -39.74 -12.73 -21.80
N ILE A 10 -39.07 -13.35 -20.83
CA ILE A 10 -39.65 -14.33 -19.90
C ILE A 10 -39.09 -14.16 -18.49
N ALA A 11 -40.01 -14.07 -17.54
CA ALA A 11 -39.76 -14.25 -16.12
C ALA A 11 -39.45 -15.72 -15.81
N ALA A 12 -38.37 -15.97 -15.08
CA ALA A 12 -38.21 -17.17 -14.27
C ALA A 12 -37.62 -16.75 -12.93
N ILE A 13 -38.53 -16.46 -12.00
CA ILE A 13 -38.30 -16.33 -10.57
C ILE A 13 -37.81 -17.70 -10.08
N VAL A 14 -36.57 -17.80 -9.63
CA VAL A 14 -36.16 -18.82 -8.67
C VAL A 14 -35.48 -18.12 -7.52
N SER A 15 -36.32 -17.65 -6.62
CA SER A 15 -35.99 -17.25 -5.26
C SER A 15 -35.43 -18.46 -4.51
N PHE A 16 -34.12 -18.67 -4.55
CA PHE A 16 -33.47 -19.60 -3.65
C PHE A 16 -32.96 -18.86 -2.41
N VAL A 17 -33.91 -18.45 -1.58
CA VAL A 17 -33.68 -18.13 -0.17
C VAL A 17 -33.45 -19.45 0.55
N PHE A 18 -32.19 -19.86 0.66
CA PHE A 18 -31.82 -20.86 1.66
C PHE A 18 -31.94 -20.21 3.04
N SER A 19 -33.07 -20.49 3.67
CA SER A 19 -33.28 -20.36 5.11
C SER A 19 -32.19 -21.10 5.86
N SER A 20 -31.51 -20.36 6.74
CA SER A 20 -31.32 -20.69 8.15
C SER A 20 -31.24 -22.18 8.53
N CYS A 21 -30.04 -22.61 8.89
CA CYS A 21 -29.83 -23.43 10.08
C CYS A 21 -28.59 -22.91 10.81
N GLY A 22 -28.82 -22.03 11.79
CA GLY A 22 -27.84 -21.75 12.83
C GLY A 22 -27.75 -22.95 13.77
N THR A 23 -26.53 -23.36 14.07
CA THR A 23 -26.25 -24.18 15.25
C THR A 23 -24.89 -23.73 15.78
N PRO A 24 -24.86 -22.82 16.78
CA PRO A 24 -23.63 -22.58 17.50
C PRO A 24 -23.30 -23.85 18.32
N PRO A 25 -22.04 -24.31 18.32
CA PRO A 25 -21.64 -25.39 19.22
C PRO A 25 -21.85 -24.95 20.68
N PRO A 26 -22.34 -25.85 21.54
CA PRO A 26 -22.48 -25.58 22.96
C PRO A 26 -21.10 -25.37 23.59
N ALA A 27 -20.97 -24.30 24.38
CA ALA A 27 -19.87 -24.13 25.30
C ALA A 27 -20.10 -25.00 26.55
N PRO A 28 -19.12 -25.81 26.98
CA PRO A 28 -19.06 -26.35 28.33
C PRO A 28 -17.86 -25.75 29.10
N PRO A 29 -17.82 -25.84 30.44
CA PRO A 29 -18.14 -24.69 31.29
C PRO A 29 -16.93 -24.11 32.04
N ALA A 30 -17.21 -22.98 32.68
CA ALA A 30 -16.35 -22.24 33.58
C ALA A 30 -15.62 -23.10 34.62
N GLU A 31 -14.30 -22.92 34.70
CA GLU A 31 -13.58 -22.99 35.98
C GLU A 31 -12.91 -21.64 36.24
N LYS A 32 -13.43 -20.95 37.25
CA LYS A 32 -12.77 -19.92 38.06
C LYS A 32 -13.39 -20.01 39.47
N PRO A 33 -12.71 -19.66 40.58
CA PRO A 33 -11.41 -18.94 40.66
C PRO A 33 -10.40 -19.35 41.78
N ALA A 34 -9.12 -19.13 41.47
CA ALA A 34 -8.04 -18.47 42.27
C ALA A 34 -7.52 -19.10 43.60
N PRO A 35 -6.29 -18.77 44.08
CA PRO A 35 -5.31 -17.79 43.58
C PRO A 35 -3.88 -18.35 43.40
N VAL A 36 -3.20 -17.98 42.32
CA VAL A 36 -1.73 -17.86 42.34
C VAL A 36 -1.43 -16.38 42.27
N MET A 37 -1.06 -15.82 43.42
CA MET A 37 -0.47 -14.49 43.52
C MET A 37 0.96 -14.58 42.99
N GLU A 38 1.19 -14.05 41.80
CA GLU A 38 2.47 -13.42 41.46
C GLU A 38 2.16 -12.18 40.64
N ASP A 39 2.03 -11.04 41.32
CA ASP A 39 2.33 -9.72 40.79
C ASP A 39 3.72 -9.34 41.33
N PRO A 40 4.58 -8.62 40.58
CA PRO A 40 4.16 -7.56 39.69
C PRO A 40 4.65 -7.70 38.23
N LYS A 41 3.72 -7.41 37.33
CA LYS A 41 3.91 -6.63 36.10
C LYS A 41 5.29 -5.91 36.00
N PRO A 42 6.15 -6.27 35.03
CA PRO A 42 7.03 -5.29 34.45
C PRO A 42 6.13 -4.32 33.66
N GLU A 43 6.05 -3.10 34.16
CA GLU A 43 5.69 -1.93 33.38
C GLU A 43 6.45 -1.97 32.04
N PRO A 44 5.84 -1.63 30.90
CA PRO A 44 6.57 -1.53 29.65
C PRO A 44 7.56 -0.37 29.81
N GLU A 45 8.80 -0.68 30.18
CA GLU A 45 9.89 0.26 30.10
C GLU A 45 9.99 0.74 28.64
N PRO A 46 9.84 2.05 28.38
CA PRO A 46 10.07 2.59 27.07
C PRO A 46 11.58 2.78 26.92
N ALA A 47 12.29 1.82 26.31
CA ALA A 47 13.63 2.10 25.78
C ALA A 47 14.10 1.00 24.81
N PRO A 48 14.91 1.31 23.78
CA PRO A 48 15.41 2.64 23.39
C PRO A 48 14.97 3.03 21.97
N ALA A 49 14.79 4.34 21.79
CA ALA A 49 15.22 4.98 20.55
C ALA A 49 16.72 4.69 20.37
N GLN A 50 17.04 3.54 19.78
CA GLN A 50 18.37 3.20 19.32
C GLN A 50 18.43 3.60 17.86
N GLU A 51 19.00 4.78 17.67
CA GLU A 51 19.77 5.22 16.51
C GLU A 51 19.45 4.48 15.23
N ALA A 52 18.60 5.09 14.42
CA ALA A 52 18.74 4.97 12.98
C ALA A 52 20.21 5.27 12.66
N ALA A 53 20.98 4.22 12.38
CA ALA A 53 22.29 4.37 11.77
C ALA A 53 22.11 5.34 10.59
N PRO A 54 22.88 6.43 10.51
CA PRO A 54 22.77 7.35 9.40
C PRO A 54 23.39 6.62 8.21
N MET A 55 22.58 5.89 7.45
CA MET A 55 22.86 5.75 6.03
C MET A 55 22.66 7.16 5.47
N ALA A 56 23.76 7.92 5.53
CA ALA A 56 23.92 9.17 4.85
C ALA A 56 23.87 8.88 3.34
N GLU A 57 22.65 8.82 2.82
CA GLU A 57 22.38 9.16 1.43
C GLU A 57 21.82 10.58 1.45
N GLU A 58 22.39 11.43 0.59
CA GLU A 58 22.22 12.88 0.55
C GLU A 58 20.80 13.34 0.89
N PRO A 59 20.62 14.34 1.77
CA PRO A 59 19.30 14.79 2.16
C PRO A 59 18.58 15.27 0.89
N MET A 60 17.60 14.50 0.44
CA MET A 60 16.53 15.09 -0.32
C MET A 60 15.84 16.04 0.66
N ASP A 61 15.82 17.34 0.34
CA ASP A 61 15.24 18.40 1.19
C ASP A 61 13.71 18.24 1.44
N VAL A 62 13.12 17.13 1.01
CA VAL A 62 11.71 16.82 1.15
C VAL A 62 11.48 16.00 2.42
N PRO A 63 10.60 16.45 3.34
CA PRO A 63 10.25 15.68 4.53
C PRO A 63 9.74 14.27 4.19
N VAL A 64 10.17 13.28 4.97
CA VAL A 64 9.79 11.87 4.81
C VAL A 64 9.14 11.31 6.07
N LYS A 65 8.29 10.30 5.91
CA LYS A 65 7.73 9.46 6.99
C LYS A 65 8.19 8.03 6.82
N GLU A 66 8.58 7.37 7.92
CA GLU A 66 8.90 5.95 7.88
C GLU A 66 7.63 5.08 7.79
N TYR A 67 7.70 4.01 7.01
CA TYR A 67 6.67 2.99 6.93
C TYR A 67 7.28 1.59 6.95
N ILE A 68 6.71 0.70 7.77
CA ILE A 68 7.11 -0.71 7.81
C ILE A 68 6.15 -1.51 6.93
N VAL A 69 6.70 -2.14 5.89
CA VAL A 69 5.94 -2.96 4.94
C VAL A 69 5.28 -4.13 5.67
N VAL A 70 3.99 -4.32 5.45
CA VAL A 70 3.24 -5.51 5.90
C VAL A 70 3.02 -6.49 4.76
N ALA A 71 2.66 -7.72 5.09
CA ALA A 71 2.43 -8.75 4.08
C ALA A 71 1.28 -8.36 3.13
N GLY A 72 1.54 -8.44 1.83
CA GLY A 72 0.58 -8.11 0.78
C GLY A 72 0.63 -6.67 0.27
N ASP A 73 1.43 -5.79 0.89
CA ASP A 73 1.60 -4.42 0.43
C ASP A 73 2.26 -4.34 -0.96
N THR A 74 1.80 -3.38 -1.75
CA THR A 74 2.50 -2.89 -2.94
C THR A 74 2.82 -1.40 -2.80
N LEU A 75 3.82 -0.90 -3.55
CA LEU A 75 4.16 0.52 -3.49
C LEU A 75 2.99 1.41 -3.90
N SER A 76 2.17 0.98 -4.88
CA SER A 76 0.99 1.73 -5.30
C SER A 76 -0.10 1.80 -4.23
N GLN A 77 -0.31 0.73 -3.45
CA GLN A 77 -1.24 0.73 -2.33
C GLN A 77 -0.75 1.61 -1.17
N ILE A 78 0.54 1.53 -0.86
CA ILE A 78 1.18 2.40 0.13
C ILE A 78 1.05 3.86 -0.31
N ALA A 79 1.40 4.18 -1.55
CA ALA A 79 1.25 5.52 -2.10
C ALA A 79 -0.21 6.00 -2.05
N LEU A 80 -1.20 5.14 -2.31
CA LEU A 80 -2.62 5.51 -2.15
C LEU A 80 -2.95 5.90 -0.70
N LYS A 81 -2.48 5.12 0.28
CA LYS A 81 -2.70 5.38 1.70
C LYS A 81 -2.12 6.72 2.14
N PHE A 82 -0.94 7.09 1.64
CA PHE A 82 -0.24 8.31 2.07
C PHE A 82 -0.52 9.54 1.20
N TYR A 83 -0.78 9.37 -0.10
CA TYR A 83 -1.01 10.47 -1.04
C TYR A 83 -2.50 10.74 -1.29
N GLY A 84 -3.37 9.83 -0.87
CA GLY A 84 -4.81 10.05 -0.70
C GLY A 84 -5.67 9.80 -1.94
N THR A 85 -5.15 9.94 -3.16
CA THR A 85 -5.94 9.70 -4.38
C THR A 85 -5.31 8.64 -5.27
N ARG A 86 -6.15 8.00 -6.11
CA ARG A 86 -5.69 6.99 -7.07
C ARG A 86 -4.74 7.58 -8.10
N GLU A 87 -4.96 8.84 -8.50
CA GLU A 87 -4.10 9.54 -9.45
C GLU A 87 -2.70 9.75 -8.88
N LYS A 88 -2.62 10.15 -7.60
CA LYS A 88 -1.37 10.35 -6.87
C LYS A 88 -0.68 9.02 -6.53
N ALA A 89 -1.44 7.95 -6.31
CA ALA A 89 -0.90 6.63 -6.03
C ALA A 89 0.08 6.13 -7.11
N TYR A 90 -0.15 6.48 -8.39
CA TYR A 90 0.76 6.15 -9.50
C TYR A 90 2.09 6.91 -9.49
N TYR A 91 2.33 7.79 -8.52
CA TYR A 91 3.66 8.36 -8.28
C TYR A 91 4.48 7.53 -7.29
N PHE A 92 4.05 6.30 -6.97
CA PHE A 92 4.80 5.38 -6.12
C PHE A 92 6.30 5.19 -6.45
N PRO A 93 6.82 5.40 -7.69
CA PRO A 93 8.26 5.32 -7.91
C PRO A 93 9.06 6.35 -7.10
N ILE A 94 8.47 7.48 -6.68
CA ILE A 94 9.17 8.45 -5.82
C ILE A 94 9.55 7.88 -4.44
N ILE A 95 8.80 6.87 -3.96
CA ILE A 95 9.13 6.13 -2.74
C ILE A 95 10.42 5.33 -2.94
N MET A 96 10.65 4.79 -4.14
CA MET A 96 11.89 4.07 -4.47
C MET A 96 13.09 5.01 -4.48
N THR A 97 12.89 6.26 -4.92
CA THR A 97 13.95 7.27 -5.01
C THR A 97 14.46 7.73 -3.64
N VAL A 98 13.57 7.84 -2.64
CA VAL A 98 13.97 8.26 -1.28
C VAL A 98 14.36 7.09 -0.39
N THR A 99 13.85 5.89 -0.63
CA THR A 99 14.09 4.78 0.29
C THR A 99 15.49 4.20 0.04
N PRO A 100 16.37 4.21 1.05
CA PRO A 100 17.70 3.61 0.90
C PRO A 100 17.58 2.11 0.64
N GLY A 101 18.38 1.61 -0.30
CA GLY A 101 18.40 0.20 -0.69
C GLY A 101 17.61 -0.14 -1.97
N VAL A 102 17.85 -1.34 -2.50
CA VAL A 102 17.36 -1.71 -3.83
C VAL A 102 16.00 -2.39 -3.76
N ILE A 103 14.93 -1.60 -3.90
CA ILE A 103 13.60 -2.15 -4.23
C ILE A 103 13.67 -2.67 -5.67
N LYS A 104 13.61 -3.99 -5.83
CA LYS A 104 13.73 -4.64 -7.14
C LYS A 104 12.45 -4.54 -7.96
N HIS A 105 11.30 -4.63 -7.30
CA HIS A 105 10.01 -4.68 -7.96
C HIS A 105 8.93 -3.96 -7.12
N PRO A 106 8.14 -3.06 -7.72
CA PRO A 106 7.18 -2.22 -7.00
C PRO A 106 6.02 -3.00 -6.33
N ASP A 107 5.67 -4.15 -6.88
CA ASP A 107 4.59 -5.00 -6.34
C ASP A 107 5.07 -6.26 -5.61
N LYS A 108 6.39 -6.41 -5.36
CA LYS A 108 6.95 -7.59 -4.67
C LYS A 108 7.82 -7.15 -3.49
N LEU A 109 7.18 -6.51 -2.52
CA LEU A 109 7.84 -5.99 -1.32
C LEU A 109 8.04 -7.09 -0.27
N THR A 110 9.10 -6.97 0.52
CA THR A 110 9.39 -7.89 1.61
C THR A 110 8.81 -7.34 2.91
N PRO A 111 8.02 -8.11 3.68
CA PRO A 111 7.53 -7.67 4.98
C PRO A 111 8.65 -7.26 5.92
N LYS A 112 8.38 -6.30 6.82
CA LYS A 112 9.34 -5.67 7.75
C LYS A 112 10.41 -4.79 7.10
N MET A 113 10.41 -4.65 5.77
CA MET A 113 11.22 -3.64 5.08
C MET A 113 10.79 -2.24 5.51
N LYS A 114 11.76 -1.36 5.78
CA LYS A 114 11.52 0.06 6.04
C LYS A 114 11.47 0.82 4.72
N LEU A 115 10.44 1.62 4.53
CA LEU A 115 10.30 2.57 3.42
C LEU A 115 10.30 3.99 3.94
N LEU A 116 10.83 4.91 3.15
CA LEU A 116 10.69 6.34 3.35
C LEU A 116 9.60 6.86 2.41
N ILE A 117 8.57 7.48 2.97
CA ILE A 117 7.43 8.02 2.23
C ILE A 117 7.54 9.54 2.22
N PRO A 118 7.90 10.17 1.09
CA PRO A 118 8.04 11.62 1.03
C PRO A 118 6.67 12.30 1.09
N ASP A 119 6.63 13.53 1.60
CA ASP A 119 5.47 14.40 1.41
C ASP A 119 5.27 14.67 -0.09
N PHE A 120 4.12 14.25 -0.62
CA PHE A 120 3.86 14.30 -2.05
C PHE A 120 3.88 15.72 -2.61
N GLU A 121 3.25 16.68 -1.92
CA GLU A 121 3.10 18.03 -2.44
C GLU A 121 4.43 18.78 -2.44
N LEU A 122 5.23 18.60 -1.38
CA LEU A 122 6.57 19.16 -1.29
C LEU A 122 7.52 18.51 -2.30
N PHE A 123 7.44 17.19 -2.48
CA PHE A 123 8.21 16.48 -3.50
C PHE A 123 7.95 17.04 -4.90
N MET A 124 6.67 17.20 -5.27
CA MET A 124 6.27 17.67 -6.59
C MET A 124 6.65 19.12 -6.88
N LYS A 125 6.79 19.96 -5.84
CA LYS A 125 7.29 21.34 -5.95
C LYS A 125 8.81 21.42 -6.12
N HIS A 126 9.54 20.39 -5.70
CA HIS A 126 11.00 20.38 -5.72
C HIS A 126 11.55 19.78 -7.03
N SER A 127 12.08 20.62 -7.91
CA SER A 127 12.54 20.21 -9.26
C SER A 127 13.65 19.15 -9.21
N ALA A 128 14.64 19.30 -8.33
CA ALA A 128 15.75 18.35 -8.22
C ALA A 128 15.27 16.95 -7.79
N SER A 129 14.28 16.87 -6.90
CA SER A 129 13.70 15.58 -6.47
C SER A 129 12.96 14.89 -7.62
N LYS A 130 12.19 15.66 -8.41
CA LYS A 130 11.54 15.13 -9.62
C LYS A 130 12.55 14.57 -10.60
N GLU A 131 13.62 15.31 -10.92
CA GLU A 131 14.69 14.84 -11.81
C GLU A 131 15.34 13.56 -11.28
N LYS A 132 15.69 13.51 -9.99
CA LYS A 132 16.31 12.34 -9.37
C LYS A 132 15.42 11.10 -9.42
N SER A 133 14.10 11.26 -9.49
CA SER A 133 13.16 10.13 -9.56
C SER A 133 12.89 9.58 -10.96
N LYS A 134 13.27 10.28 -12.04
CA LYS A 134 13.04 9.81 -13.42
C LYS A 134 13.57 8.39 -13.67
N PRO A 135 14.78 8.00 -13.22
CA PRO A 135 15.29 6.63 -13.42
C PRO A 135 14.41 5.56 -12.77
N ASP A 136 13.82 5.82 -11.60
CA ASP A 136 12.92 4.87 -10.93
C ASP A 136 11.58 4.73 -11.66
N PHE A 137 11.09 5.83 -12.26
CA PHE A 137 9.94 5.76 -13.17
C PHE A 137 10.25 4.87 -14.37
N GLU A 138 11.37 5.08 -15.05
CA GLU A 138 11.77 4.29 -16.22
C GLU A 138 11.97 2.81 -15.87
N LYS A 139 12.59 2.53 -14.72
CA LYS A 139 12.70 1.17 -14.19
C LYS A 139 11.34 0.51 -13.99
N CYS A 140 10.40 1.22 -13.37
CA CYS A 140 9.03 0.70 -13.16
C CYS A 140 8.28 0.51 -14.47
N ILE A 141 8.41 1.45 -15.42
CA ILE A 141 7.82 1.35 -16.77
C ILE A 141 8.29 0.05 -17.42
N LYS A 142 9.61 -0.18 -17.50
CA LYS A 142 10.17 -1.38 -18.10
C LYS A 142 9.67 -2.66 -17.43
N ILE A 143 9.66 -2.70 -16.08
CA ILE A 143 9.12 -3.85 -15.33
C ILE A 143 7.69 -4.16 -15.77
N TYR A 144 6.82 -3.15 -15.82
CA TYR A 144 5.42 -3.38 -16.16
C TYR A 144 5.19 -3.71 -17.63
N GLU A 145 6.04 -3.23 -18.54
CA GLU A 145 6.00 -3.66 -19.93
C GLU A 145 6.41 -5.11 -20.11
N ASP A 146 7.51 -5.50 -19.47
CA ASP A 146 8.02 -6.87 -19.49
C ASP A 146 6.97 -7.86 -18.91
N GLU A 147 6.13 -7.40 -17.97
CA GLU A 147 4.99 -8.16 -17.42
C GLU A 147 3.67 -8.03 -18.22
N GLY A 148 3.67 -7.35 -19.37
CA GLY A 148 2.46 -7.17 -20.21
C GLY A 148 1.41 -6.21 -19.62
N ARG A 149 1.76 -5.44 -18.59
CA ARG A 149 0.90 -4.46 -17.90
C ARG A 149 1.00 -3.07 -18.52
N SER A 150 0.75 -3.01 -19.83
CA SER A 150 0.89 -1.79 -20.65
C SER A 150 0.10 -0.59 -20.13
N GLY A 151 -1.09 -0.81 -19.53
CA GLY A 151 -1.89 0.28 -18.94
C GLY A 151 -1.19 0.98 -17.76
N VAL A 152 -0.47 0.22 -16.92
CA VAL A 152 0.29 0.80 -15.81
C VAL A 152 1.54 1.51 -16.34
N ALA A 153 2.27 0.88 -17.25
CA ALA A 153 3.44 1.48 -17.90
C ALA A 153 3.09 2.82 -18.57
N GLN A 154 1.99 2.88 -19.32
CA GLN A 154 1.53 4.11 -19.96
C GLN A 154 1.14 5.19 -18.94
N SER A 155 0.49 4.79 -17.84
CA SER A 155 0.15 5.68 -16.73
C SER A 155 1.40 6.33 -16.10
N LEU A 156 2.49 5.57 -15.95
CA LEU A 156 3.77 6.08 -15.44
C LEU A 156 4.47 7.00 -16.44
N ARG A 157 4.49 6.65 -17.74
CA ARG A 157 5.04 7.51 -18.81
C ARG A 157 4.41 8.89 -18.85
N MET A 158 3.09 8.96 -18.79
CA MET A 158 2.37 10.23 -18.79
C MET A 158 2.71 11.12 -17.58
N ARG A 159 3.16 10.52 -16.47
CA ARG A 159 3.51 11.25 -15.24
C ARG A 159 4.96 11.73 -15.26
N VAL A 160 5.90 10.87 -15.66
CA VAL A 160 7.32 11.24 -15.73
C VAL A 160 7.56 12.35 -16.78
N GLN A 161 6.76 12.42 -17.84
CA GLN A 161 6.78 13.53 -18.81
C GLN A 161 6.37 14.89 -18.24
N LYS A 162 5.73 14.92 -17.05
CA LYS A 162 5.33 16.16 -16.37
C LYS A 162 6.36 16.63 -15.34
N PHE A 163 7.49 15.93 -15.22
CA PHE A 163 8.56 16.28 -14.28
C PHE A 163 9.45 17.38 -14.83
#